data_AF-A0A1M5SJH8-F1
#
_entry.id   AF-A0A1M5SJH8-F1
#
_cell.length_a   1.000
_cell.length_b   1.000
_cell.length_c   1.000
_cell.angle_alpha   90.00
_cell.angle_beta   90.00
_cell.angle_gamma   90.00
#
_symmetry.space_group_name_H-M   'P 1'
#
loop_
_entity.id
_entity.type
_entity.pdbx_description
1 polymer ?
#
loop_
_entity_poly.entity_id
_entity_poly.type
_entity_poly.pdbx_seq_one_letter_code
_entity_poly.pdbx_strand_id
1 'polypeptide(L)' 'MTLLIVLTTITLVCAALSLGNLSSQDAEQASLLPFADDPEAARQMTTETGLVCETVVRPAEEPDPPYTWKA' A
#
# COMPACT_ATOMS: atom_id res chain seq x y z
N MET A 1 -7.92 19.42 -29.45
CA MET A 1 -8.25 19.97 -28.12
C MET A 1 -9.51 19.33 -27.54
N THR A 2 -10.61 19.28 -28.27
CA THR A 2 -11.88 18.63 -27.84
C THR A 2 -11.71 17.16 -27.43
N LEU A 3 -10.97 16.35 -28.19
CA LEU A 3 -10.69 14.95 -27.83
C LEU A 3 -9.97 14.83 -26.48
N LEU A 4 -8.96 15.66 -26.23
CA LEU A 4 -8.22 15.65 -24.97
C LEU A 4 -9.12 16.04 -23.80
N ILE A 5 -10.00 17.03 -23.98
CA ILE A 5 -10.99 17.44 -22.98
C ILE A 5 -11.96 16.28 -22.68
N VAL A 6 -12.44 15.59 -23.70
CA VAL A 6 -13.34 14.44 -23.49
C VAL A 6 -12.63 13.33 -22.73
N LEU A 7 -11.39 12.99 -23.12
CA LEU A 7 -10.61 11.97 -22.42
C LEU A 7 -10.35 12.34 -20.95
N THR A 8 -9.97 13.58 -20.66
CA THR A 8 -9.75 14.02 -19.28
C THR A 8 -11.04 14.02 -18.46
N THR A 9 -12.18 14.38 -19.05
CA THR A 9 -13.46 14.30 -18.33
C THR A 9 -13.86 12.86 -18.05
N ILE A 10 -13.61 11.93 -18.97
CA ILE A 10 -13.90 10.51 -18.77
C ILE A 10 -13.01 9.95 -17.66
N THR A 11 -11.71 10.21 -17.69
CA THR A 11 -10.80 9.71 -16.65
C THR A 11 -11.13 10.30 -15.27
N LEU A 12 -11.51 11.58 -15.20
CA LEU A 12 -11.93 12.20 -13.94
C LEU A 12 -13.21 11.56 -13.38
N VAL A 13 -14.21 11.31 -14.22
CA VAL A 13 -15.46 10.66 -13.80
C VAL A 13 -15.18 9.22 -13.35
N CYS A 14 -14.38 8.47 -14.11
CA CYS A 14 -13.99 7.12 -13.72
C CYS A 14 -13.26 7.10 -12.37
N ALA A 15 -12.30 8.01 -12.17
CA ALA A 15 -11.55 8.10 -10.90
C ALA A 15 -12.48 8.44 -9.72
N ALA A 16 -13.42 9.37 -9.91
CA ALA A 16 -14.39 9.73 -8.87
C ALA A 16 -15.30 8.56 -8.49
N LEU A 17 -15.77 7.79 -9.47
CA LEU A 17 -16.58 6.59 -9.23
C LEU A 17 -15.78 5.47 -8.55
N SER A 18 -14.52 5.27 -8.95
CA SER A 18 -13.63 4.31 -8.31
C SER A 18 -13.34 4.67 -6.85
N LEU A 19 -13.09 5.95 -6.56
CA LEU A 19 -12.90 6.42 -5.18
C LEU A 19 -14.16 6.31 -4.34
N GLY A 20 -15.33 6.61 -4.91
CA GLY A 20 -16.61 6.49 -4.21
C GLY A 20 -17.02 5.04 -3.92
N ASN A 21 -16.43 4.07 -4.61
CA ASN A 21 -16.68 2.64 -4.41
C ASN A 21 -15.62 1.95 -3.52
N LEU A 22 -14.63 2.69 -3.01
CA LEU A 22 -13.71 2.15 -2.01
C LEU A 22 -14.48 1.84 -0.74
N SER A 23 -14.38 0.59 -0.29
CA SER A 23 -14.97 0.18 0.97
C SER A 23 -14.25 0.86 2.14
N SER A 24 -14.95 1.05 3.27
CA SER A 24 -14.31 1.45 4.52
C SER A 24 -13.20 0.46 4.92
N GLN A 25 -13.37 -0.82 4.57
CA GLN A 25 -12.39 -1.86 4.77
C GLN A 25 -11.12 -1.63 3.93
N ASP A 26 -11.25 -1.16 2.69
CA ASP A 26 -10.10 -0.90 1.82
C ASP A 26 -9.27 0.27 2.37
N ALA A 27 -9.96 1.32 2.86
CA ALA A 27 -9.31 2.45 3.51
C ALA A 27 -8.61 2.04 4.82
N GLU A 28 -9.25 1.16 5.60
CA GLU A 28 -8.67 0.59 6.81
C GLU A 28 -7.41 -0.21 6.49
N GLN A 29 -7.46 -1.15 5.54
CA GLN A 29 -6.28 -1.93 5.12
C GLN A 29 -5.17 -1.04 4.55
N ALA A 30 -5.51 0.01 3.79
CA ALA A 30 -4.52 0.97 3.30
C ALA A 30 -3.79 1.70 4.44
N SER A 31 -4.46 1.95 5.57
CA SER A 31 -3.84 2.55 6.75
C SER A 31 -2.83 1.62 7.45
N LEU A 32 -2.93 0.30 7.23
CA LEU A 32 -2.06 -0.72 7.82
C LEU A 32 -0.81 -1.02 6.97
N LEU A 33 -0.70 -0.45 5.76
CA LEU A 33 0.44 -0.63 4.86
C LEU A 33 1.82 -0.39 5.51
N PRO A 34 2.02 0.60 6.41
CA PRO A 34 3.32 0.81 7.06
C PRO A 34 3.80 -0.33 7.97
N PHE A 35 2.91 -1.26 8.34
CA PHE A 35 3.23 -2.42 9.18
C PHE A 35 3.24 -3.72 8.37
N ALA A 36 2.83 -3.68 7.09
CA ALA A 36 2.65 -4.87 6.27
C ALA A 36 3.97 -5.49 5.79
N ASP A 37 5.10 -4.79 5.93
CA ASP A 37 6.43 -5.26 5.56
C ASP A 37 7.16 -6.02 6.68
N ASP A 38 6.79 -5.81 7.94
CA ASP A 38 7.39 -6.49 9.09
C ASP A 38 6.34 -7.35 9.84
N PRO A 39 6.49 -8.69 9.84
CA PRO A 39 5.56 -9.56 10.57
C PRO A 39 5.54 -9.34 12.07
N GLU A 40 6.63 -8.84 12.68
CA GLU A 40 6.64 -8.52 14.11
C GLU A 40 5.85 -7.23 14.37
N ALA A 41 6.08 -6.18 13.56
CA ALA A 41 5.33 -4.94 13.64
C ALA A 41 3.82 -5.15 13.40
N ALA A 42 3.45 -5.98 12.41
CA ALA A 42 2.06 -6.33 12.15
C ALA A 42 1.39 -7.02 13.35
N ARG A 43 2.10 -7.96 14.01
CA ARG A 43 1.60 -8.67 15.21
C ARG A 43 1.42 -7.73 16.39
N GLN A 44 2.37 -6.83 16.61
CA GLN A 44 2.28 -5.85 17.69
C GLN A 44 1.11 -4.90 17.46
N MET A 45 1.01 -4.32 16.27
CA MET A 45 -0.10 -3.45 15.88
C MET A 45 -1.45 -4.14 16.04
N THR A 46 -1.55 -5.42 15.63
CA THR A 46 -2.77 -6.24 15.82
C THR A 46 -3.10 -6.42 17.29
N THR A 47 -2.10 -6.65 18.14
CA THR A 47 -2.30 -6.83 19.59
C THR A 47 -2.80 -5.55 20.24
N GLU A 48 -2.32 -4.39 19.78
CA GLU A 48 -2.65 -3.08 20.34
C GLU A 48 -4.00 -2.53 19.85
N THR A 49 -4.35 -2.79 18.59
CA THR A 49 -5.52 -2.17 17.94
C THR A 49 -6.66 -3.15 17.63
N GLY A 50 -6.37 -4.46 17.63
CA GLY A 50 -7.27 -5.50 17.14
C GLY A 50 -7.39 -5.57 15.61
N LEU A 51 -6.73 -4.66 14.87
CA LEU A 51 -6.76 -4.62 13.41
C LEU A 51 -5.74 -5.58 12.83
N VAL A 52 -6.14 -6.34 11.80
CA VAL A 52 -5.27 -7.36 11.18
C VAL A 52 -4.88 -6.90 9.78
N CYS A 53 -3.57 -6.89 9.49
CA CYS A 53 -3.08 -6.76 8.12
C CYS A 53 -3.45 -8.03 7.33
N GLU A 54 -4.24 -7.89 6.26
CA GLU A 54 -4.63 -9.03 5.43
C GLU A 54 -3.43 -9.66 4.70
N THR A 55 -2.51 -8.81 4.23
CA THR A 55 -1.27 -9.23 3.58
C THR A 55 -0.08 -8.70 4.36
N VAL A 56 0.81 -9.59 4.76
CA VAL A 56 2.12 -9.27 5.34
C VAL A 56 3.19 -9.85 4.44
N VAL A 57 4.03 -8.98 3.88
CA VAL A 57 5.09 -9.34 2.93
C VAL A 57 6.43 -9.17 3.62
N ARG A 58 7.20 -10.25 3.76
CA ARG A 58 8.59 -10.14 4.22
C ARG A 58 9.46 -9.66 3.05
N PRO A 59 10.22 -8.56 3.18
CA PRO A 59 11.16 -8.13 2.16
C PRO A 59 12.11 -9.26 1.78
N ALA A 60 12.49 -9.30 0.51
CA ALA A 60 13.53 -10.22 0.06
C ALA A 60 14.85 -9.88 0.76
N GLU A 61 15.60 -10.90 1.16
CA GLU A 61 16.92 -10.74 1.76
C GLU A 61 17.88 -10.17 0.71
N GLU A 62 18.50 -9.03 1.02
CA GLU A 62 19.44 -8.39 0.09
C GLU A 62 20.73 -9.23 0.03
N PRO A 63 21.26 -9.53 -1.17
CA PRO A 63 22.50 -10.29 -1.28
C PRO A 63 23.68 -9.51 -0.67
N ASP A 64 24.62 -10.24 -0.07
CA ASP A 64 25.84 -9.64 0.46
C ASP A 64 26.56 -8.82 -0.64
N PRO A 65 26.96 -7.57 -0.34
CA PRO A 65 27.68 -6.76 -1.31
C PRO A 65 29.00 -7.44 -1.69
N PRO A 66 29.41 -7.45 -2.98
CA PRO A 66 30.60 -8.17 -3.43
C PRO A 66 31.92 -7.51 -3.00
N TYR A 67 31.88 -6.49 -2.16
CA TYR A 67 33.04 -5.75 -1.69
C TYR A 67 32.92 -5.46 -0.19
N THR A 68 34.01 -5.74 0.54
CA THR A 68 34.16 -5.37 1.94
C THR A 68 34.74 -3.96 2.00
N TRP A 69 33.98 -3.01 2.54
CA TRP A 69 34.50 -1.68 2.84
C TRP A 69 35.47 -1.82 4.03
N LYS A 70 36.78 -1.65 3.76
CA LYS A 70 37.77 -1.46 4.83
C LYS A 70 37.74 0.01 5.23
N ALA A 71 37.37 0.26 6.48
CA ALA A 71 37.52 1.56 7.14
C ALA A 71 38.99 1.98 7.25
#